data_AF-A0A2X1QL72-F1
#
_entry.id   AF-A0A2X1QL72-F1
#
_cell.length_a   1.000
_cell.length_b   1.000
_cell.length_c   1.000
_cell.angle_alpha   90.00
_cell.angle_beta   90.00
_cell.angle_gamma   90.00
#
_symmetry.space_group_name_H-M   'P 1'
#
loop_
_entity.id
_entity.type
_entity.pdbx_description
1 polymer ?
#
loop_
_entity_poly.entity_id
_entity_poly.type
_entity_poly.pdbx_seq_one_letter_code
_entity_poly.pdbx_strand_id
1 'polypeptide(L)'
;MPFYPDKKTDELFEFLNDMLLHELVALNHSYGPHFEALEDKIERTEQDIRGDQEQLVALQERYDALERQSIAEAEKRKEAFASLPGNGAERYLQLGFFGVFSVADSQQGKVSIEIKKIKERIKNNETQLSDLIEEKKRLWMN
;
A
#
# COMPACT_ATOMS: atom_id res chain seq x y z
N MET A 1 18.70 -1.86 24.35
CA MET A 1 18.13 -2.32 25.62
C MET A 1 17.39 -1.19 26.35
N PRO A 2 16.15 -0.86 25.93
CA PRO A 2 15.21 -0.04 26.73
C PRO A 2 14.87 -0.65 28.10
N PHE A 3 15.32 -1.86 28.40
CA PHE A 3 15.07 -2.58 29.66
C PHE A 3 16.19 -2.43 30.70
N TYR A 4 17.36 -1.88 30.29
CA TYR A 4 18.42 -1.39 31.18
C TYR A 4 18.91 -0.02 30.66
N PRO A 5 18.06 1.03 30.75
CA PRO A 5 18.31 2.33 30.13
C PRO A 5 19.57 3.03 30.66
N ASP A 6 20.08 2.60 31.82
CA ASP A 6 21.18 3.25 32.53
C ASP A 6 22.55 2.58 32.34
N LYS A 7 22.62 1.43 31.63
CA LYS A 7 23.87 0.67 31.47
C LYS A 7 24.42 0.76 30.05
N LYS A 8 25.72 0.97 29.91
CA LYS A 8 26.40 0.86 28.62
C LYS A 8 26.53 -0.60 28.19
N THR A 9 26.70 -0.85 26.89
CA THR A 9 26.79 -2.19 26.30
C THR A 9 27.86 -3.06 26.98
N ASP A 10 29.02 -2.49 27.33
CA ASP A 10 30.10 -3.21 28.01
C ASP A 10 29.75 -3.61 29.45
N GLU A 11 29.05 -2.73 30.19
CA GLU A 11 28.59 -2.97 31.56
C GLU A 11 27.43 -3.97 31.62
N LEU A 12 26.68 -4.10 30.52
CA LEU A 12 25.65 -5.11 30.35
C LEU A 12 26.24 -6.50 30.14
N PHE A 13 27.33 -6.62 29.38
CA PHE A 13 28.02 -7.90 29.21
C PHE A 13 28.62 -8.40 30.51
N GLU A 14 29.24 -7.53 31.30
CA GLU A 14 29.71 -7.88 32.65
C GLU A 14 28.54 -8.26 33.57
N PHE A 15 27.47 -7.48 33.57
CA PHE A 15 26.27 -7.76 34.38
C PHE A 15 25.56 -9.06 34.01
N LEU A 16 25.47 -9.39 32.71
CA LEU A 16 24.87 -10.63 32.23
C LEU A 16 25.78 -11.83 32.48
N ASN A 17 27.10 -11.65 32.46
CA ASN A 17 28.06 -12.71 32.81
C ASN A 17 28.10 -13.01 34.31
N ASP A 18 27.85 -12.00 35.16
CA ASP A 18 27.78 -12.15 36.62
C ASP A 18 26.43 -12.74 37.09
N MET A 19 25.43 -12.80 36.21
CA MET A 19 24.09 -13.27 36.53
C MET A 19 24.02 -14.81 36.60
N LEU A 20 23.17 -15.34 37.47
CA LEU A 20 23.02 -16.80 37.58
C LEU A 20 22.30 -17.35 36.34
N LEU A 21 22.71 -18.55 35.90
CA LEU A 21 22.17 -19.20 34.69
C LEU A 21 20.64 -19.28 34.68
N HIS A 22 20.01 -19.49 35.84
CA HIS A 22 18.55 -19.58 35.94
C HIS A 22 17.85 -18.23 35.70
N GLU A 23 18.49 -17.12 36.08
CA GLU A 23 17.98 -15.76 35.85
C GLU A 23 18.14 -15.40 34.37
N LEU A 24 19.26 -15.75 33.74
CA LEU A 24 19.47 -15.65 32.29
C LEU A 24 18.43 -16.44 31.48
N VAL A 25 18.07 -17.63 31.93
CA VAL A 25 17.02 -18.45 31.29
C VAL A 25 15.64 -17.81 31.45
N ALA A 26 15.32 -17.28 32.64
CA ALA A 26 14.06 -16.56 32.87
C ALA A 26 13.98 -15.26 32.04
N LEU A 27 15.12 -14.58 31.90
CA LEU A 27 15.30 -13.43 31.01
C LEU A 27 14.96 -13.87 29.57
N ASN A 28 15.65 -14.86 29.03
CA ASN A 28 15.44 -15.32 27.66
C ASN A 28 13.98 -15.77 27.40
N HIS A 29 13.35 -16.48 28.34
CA HIS A 29 11.93 -16.85 28.23
C HIS A 29 10.97 -15.66 28.24
N SER A 30 11.32 -14.56 28.90
CA SER A 30 10.48 -13.35 28.92
C SER A 30 10.72 -12.48 27.67
N TYR A 31 11.95 -12.40 27.15
CA TYR A 31 12.27 -11.53 26.02
C TYR A 31 12.22 -12.20 24.64
N GLY A 32 12.50 -13.50 24.54
CA GLY A 32 12.45 -14.26 23.30
C GLY A 32 11.12 -14.09 22.53
N PRO A 33 9.96 -14.28 23.20
CA PRO A 33 8.65 -14.09 22.55
C PRO A 33 8.41 -12.66 22.05
N HIS A 34 9.02 -11.65 22.69
CA HIS A 34 8.88 -10.26 22.24
C HIS A 34 9.64 -10.00 20.95
N PHE A 35 10.85 -10.55 20.79
CA PHE A 35 11.62 -10.41 19.56
C PHE A 35 11.00 -11.22 18.42
N GLU A 36 10.57 -12.46 18.68
CA GLU A 36 9.85 -13.28 17.71
C GLU A 36 8.57 -12.58 17.22
N ALA A 37 7.77 -12.03 18.15
CA ALA A 37 6.56 -11.29 17.78
C ALA A 37 6.85 -10.01 16.97
N LEU A 38 8.02 -9.39 17.15
CA LEU A 38 8.42 -8.19 16.41
C LEU A 38 8.90 -8.57 14.99
N GLU A 39 9.64 -9.67 14.85
CA GLU A 39 10.02 -10.23 13.55
C GLU A 39 8.81 -10.70 12.75
N ASP A 40 7.87 -11.41 13.38
CA ASP A 40 6.60 -11.81 12.77
C ASP A 40 5.81 -10.60 12.25
N LYS A 41 5.78 -9.50 13.02
CA LYS A 41 5.10 -8.26 12.61
C LYS A 41 5.79 -7.60 11.43
N ILE A 42 7.13 -7.56 11.42
CA ILE A 42 7.90 -7.03 10.29
C ILE A 42 7.61 -7.85 9.04
N GLU A 43 7.72 -9.18 9.12
CA GLU A 43 7.52 -10.07 7.96
C GLU A 43 6.11 -9.94 7.38
N ARG A 44 5.08 -9.89 8.24
CA ARG A 44 3.69 -9.66 7.81
C ARG A 44 3.52 -8.29 7.15
N THR A 45 4.12 -7.24 7.72
CA THR A 45 4.02 -5.89 7.16
C THR A 45 4.70 -5.81 5.78
N GLU A 46 5.85 -6.46 5.61
CA GLU A 46 6.51 -6.58 4.30
C GLU A 46 5.66 -7.36 3.29
N GLN A 47 5.02 -8.45 3.72
CA GLN A 47 4.12 -9.22 2.87
C GLN A 47 2.90 -8.40 2.45
N ASP A 48 2.29 -7.64 3.37
CA ASP A 48 1.17 -6.76 3.08
C ASP A 48 1.55 -5.66 2.08
N ILE A 49 2.75 -5.07 2.22
CA ILE A 49 3.28 -4.09 1.24
C ILE A 49 3.43 -4.73 -0.14
N ARG A 50 4.02 -5.93 -0.22
CA ARG A 50 4.19 -6.65 -1.50
C ARG A 50 2.83 -6.94 -2.15
N GLY A 51 1.86 -7.44 -1.38
CA GLY A 51 0.51 -7.71 -1.86
C GLY A 51 -0.21 -6.45 -2.36
N ASP A 52 -0.11 -5.35 -1.61
CA ASP A 52 -0.69 -4.07 -2.01
C ASP A 52 0.00 -3.48 -3.26
N GLN A 53 1.31 -3.68 -3.43
CA GLN A 53 2.05 -3.30 -4.64
C GLN A 53 1.60 -4.08 -5.87
N GLU A 54 1.42 -5.40 -5.75
CA GLU A 54 0.88 -6.23 -6.85
C GLU A 54 -0.54 -5.80 -7.24
N GLN A 55 -1.40 -5.54 -6.26
CA GLN A 55 -2.75 -5.00 -6.50
C GLN A 55 -2.70 -3.63 -7.18
N LEU A 56 -1.74 -2.78 -6.80
CA LEU A 56 -1.56 -1.46 -7.42
C LEU A 56 -1.22 -1.60 -8.90
N VAL A 57 -0.30 -2.49 -9.27
CA VAL A 57 0.06 -2.75 -10.67
C VAL A 57 -1.15 -3.20 -11.47
N ALA A 58 -1.92 -4.18 -10.95
CA ALA A 58 -3.12 -4.67 -11.62
C ALA A 58 -4.19 -3.56 -11.82
N LEU A 59 -4.36 -2.67 -10.84
CA LEU A 59 -5.28 -1.53 -10.97
C LEU A 59 -4.79 -0.48 -11.96
N GLN A 60 -3.47 -0.26 -12.05
CA GLN A 60 -2.88 0.64 -13.05
C GLN A 60 -3.10 0.10 -14.46
N GLU A 61 -2.85 -1.19 -14.70
CA GLU A 61 -3.14 -1.82 -16.00
C GLU A 61 -4.61 -1.70 -16.38
N ARG A 62 -5.51 -1.90 -15.40
CA ARG A 62 -6.96 -1.73 -15.60
C ARG A 62 -7.32 -0.28 -15.93
N TYR A 63 -6.66 0.69 -15.29
CA TYR A 63 -6.86 2.10 -15.57
C TYR A 63 -6.43 2.46 -17.00
N ASP A 64 -5.26 1.99 -17.44
CA ASP A 64 -4.75 2.23 -18.78
C ASP A 64 -5.64 1.58 -19.85
N ALA A 65 -6.18 0.39 -19.58
CA ALA A 65 -7.13 -0.27 -20.46
C ALA A 65 -8.43 0.55 -20.59
N LEU A 66 -8.95 1.08 -19.48
CA LEU A 66 -10.13 1.96 -19.48
C LEU A 66 -9.87 3.28 -20.21
N GLU A 67 -8.67 3.85 -20.09
CA GLU A 67 -8.28 5.06 -20.82
C GLU A 67 -8.30 4.83 -22.33
N ARG A 68 -7.69 3.74 -22.79
CA ARG A 68 -7.72 3.35 -24.22
C ARG A 68 -9.15 3.13 -24.72
N GLN A 69 -9.99 2.51 -23.90
CA GLN A 69 -11.40 2.32 -24.23
C GLN A 69 -12.14 3.66 -24.32
N SER A 70 -11.91 4.59 -23.37
CA SER A 70 -12.52 5.92 -23.40
C SER A 70 -12.13 6.70 -24.66
N ILE A 71 -10.85 6.66 -25.07
CA ILE A 71 -10.38 7.29 -26.30
C ILE A 71 -11.09 6.70 -27.53
N ALA A 72 -11.15 5.37 -27.64
CA ALA A 72 -11.82 4.70 -28.75
C ALA A 72 -13.33 4.98 -28.80
N GLU A 73 -13.99 5.05 -27.63
CA GLU A 73 -15.40 5.44 -27.52
C GLU A 73 -15.61 6.91 -27.93
N ALA A 74 -14.71 7.80 -27.54
CA ALA A 74 -14.75 9.22 -27.91
C ALA A 74 -14.56 9.42 -29.42
N GLU A 75 -13.67 8.66 -30.06
CA GLU A 75 -13.47 8.68 -31.52
C GLU A 75 -14.73 8.18 -32.25
N LYS A 76 -15.26 7.01 -31.87
CA LYS A 76 -16.53 6.51 -32.41
C LYS A 76 -17.67 7.51 -32.25
N ARG A 77 -17.71 8.20 -31.11
CA ARG A 77 -18.72 9.23 -30.84
C ARG A 77 -18.57 10.44 -31.77
N LYS A 78 -17.34 10.87 -32.08
CA LYS A 78 -17.09 11.93 -33.06
C LYS A 78 -17.51 11.52 -34.46
N GLU A 79 -17.18 10.29 -34.87
CA GLU A 79 -17.61 9.74 -36.17
C GLU A 79 -19.13 9.65 -36.28
N ALA A 80 -19.79 9.12 -35.24
CA ALA A 80 -21.24 9.06 -35.17
C ALA A 80 -21.86 10.46 -35.26
N PHE A 81 -21.34 11.44 -34.50
CA PHE A 81 -21.80 12.82 -34.55
C PHE A 81 -21.61 13.47 -35.93
N ALA A 82 -20.50 13.19 -36.62
CA ALA A 82 -20.26 13.69 -37.96
C ALA A 82 -21.21 13.08 -39.01
N SER A 83 -21.59 11.81 -38.84
CA SER A 83 -22.50 11.08 -39.73
C SER A 83 -23.97 11.46 -39.61
N LEU A 84 -24.37 12.07 -38.48
CA LEU A 84 -25.76 12.45 -38.24
C LEU A 84 -26.17 13.67 -39.11
N PRO A 85 -27.39 13.65 -39.68
CA PRO A 85 -27.92 14.78 -40.44
C PRO A 85 -28.29 15.96 -39.52
N GLY A 86 -28.45 17.14 -40.10
CA GLY A 86 -28.89 18.34 -39.37
C GLY A 86 -27.74 19.24 -38.90
N ASN A 87 -28.08 20.27 -38.14
CA ASN A 87 -27.11 21.21 -37.55
C ASN A 87 -26.49 20.66 -36.26
N GLY A 88 -25.50 21.36 -35.68
CA GLY A 88 -24.77 20.88 -34.51
C GLY A 88 -25.65 20.57 -33.28
N ALA A 89 -26.73 21.33 -33.08
CA ALA A 89 -27.64 21.11 -31.96
C ALA A 89 -28.55 19.89 -32.19
N GLU A 90 -29.07 19.72 -33.40
CA GLU A 90 -29.89 18.56 -33.79
C GLU A 90 -29.11 17.26 -33.69
N ARG A 91 -27.86 17.25 -34.16
CA ARG A 91 -26.95 16.10 -34.04
C ARG A 91 -26.69 15.75 -32.58
N TYR A 92 -26.55 16.75 -31.71
CA TYR A 92 -26.26 16.52 -30.29
C TYR A 92 -27.45 15.85 -29.58
N LEU A 93 -28.67 16.30 -29.89
CA LEU A 93 -29.91 15.71 -29.38
C LEU A 93 -30.10 14.28 -29.90
N GLN A 94 -29.85 14.04 -31.19
CA GLN A 94 -29.90 12.69 -31.77
C GLN A 94 -28.87 11.76 -31.12
N LEU A 95 -27.63 12.22 -30.90
CA LEU A 95 -26.58 11.43 -30.27
C LEU A 95 -26.94 11.02 -28.84
N GLY A 96 -27.57 11.92 -28.08
CA GLY A 96 -28.10 11.64 -26.74
C GLY A 96 -29.27 10.65 -26.75
N PHE A 97 -30.15 10.74 -27.75
CA PHE A 97 -31.26 9.79 -27.94
C PHE A 97 -30.79 8.36 -28.22
N PHE A 98 -29.69 8.20 -28.97
CA PHE A 98 -29.08 6.88 -29.22
C PHE A 98 -28.25 6.33 -28.05
N GLY A 99 -28.21 7.04 -26.92
CA GLY A 99 -27.58 6.53 -25.70
C GLY A 99 -26.07 6.36 -25.81
N VAL A 100 -25.40 7.16 -26.65
CA VAL A 100 -23.93 7.16 -26.76
C VAL A 100 -23.33 7.86 -25.52
N PHE A 101 -23.42 7.21 -24.37
CA PHE A 101 -22.84 7.63 -23.10
C PHE A 101 -21.52 6.88 -22.87
N SER A 102 -20.49 7.60 -22.39
CA SER A 102 -19.19 7.02 -22.03
C SER A 102 -19.32 6.29 -20.70
N VAL A 103 -19.26 4.95 -20.73
CA VAL A 103 -19.23 4.13 -19.50
C VAL A 103 -17.83 4.15 -18.89
N ALA A 104 -16.81 4.29 -19.74
CA ALA A 104 -15.40 4.27 -19.38
C ALA A 104 -15.03 5.37 -18.36
N ASP A 105 -15.49 6.61 -18.53
CA ASP A 105 -15.11 7.72 -17.65
C ASP A 105 -15.59 7.50 -16.20
N SER A 106 -16.78 6.92 -16.04
CA SER A 106 -17.35 6.60 -14.72
C SER A 106 -16.60 5.48 -13.99
N GLN A 107 -16.06 4.51 -14.75
CA GLN A 107 -15.29 3.40 -14.20
C GLN A 107 -13.85 3.82 -13.91
N GLN A 108 -13.28 4.66 -14.77
CA GLN A 108 -11.94 5.22 -14.61
C GLN A 108 -11.83 6.07 -13.33
N GLY A 109 -12.88 6.85 -13.01
CA GLY A 109 -12.98 7.56 -11.73
C GLY A 109 -12.98 6.63 -10.51
N LYS A 110 -13.69 5.49 -10.56
CA LYS A 110 -13.70 4.50 -9.47
C LYS A 110 -12.33 3.85 -9.27
N VAL A 111 -11.71 3.41 -10.36
CA VAL A 111 -10.36 2.81 -10.34
C VAL A 111 -9.33 3.82 -9.82
N SER A 112 -9.44 5.10 -10.19
CA SER A 112 -8.57 6.16 -9.67
C SER A 112 -8.66 6.32 -8.14
N ILE A 113 -9.87 6.24 -7.59
CA ILE A 113 -10.08 6.30 -6.13
C ILE A 113 -9.46 5.08 -5.45
N GLU A 114 -9.63 3.89 -6.01
CA GLU A 114 -9.04 2.64 -5.48
C GLU A 114 -7.50 2.71 -5.50
N ILE A 115 -6.90 3.19 -6.60
CA ILE A 115 -5.45 3.43 -6.71
C ILE A 115 -4.97 4.37 -5.61
N LYS A 116 -5.68 5.47 -5.35
CA LYS A 116 -5.31 6.43 -4.29
C LYS A 116 -5.34 5.77 -2.90
N LYS A 117 -6.36 4.98 -2.61
CA LYS A 117 -6.49 4.27 -1.33
C LYS A 117 -5.36 3.26 -1.12
N ILE A 118 -5.00 2.49 -2.14
CA ILE A 118 -3.90 1.51 -2.04
C ILE A 118 -2.55 2.21 -1.88
N LYS A 119 -2.31 3.32 -2.60
CA LYS A 119 -1.09 4.12 -2.40
C LYS A 119 -0.98 4.66 -0.97
N GLU A 120 -2.08 5.09 -0.38
CA GLU A 120 -2.11 5.57 1.00
C GLU A 120 -1.85 4.42 2.01
N ARG A 121 -2.43 3.23 1.76
CA ARG A 121 -2.15 2.03 2.56
C ARG A 121 -0.68 1.62 2.51
N ILE A 122 -0.08 1.55 1.31
CA ILE A 122 1.35 1.25 1.14
C ILE A 122 2.19 2.24 1.93
N LYS A 123 1.93 3.54 1.80
CA LYS A 123 2.66 4.58 2.53
C LYS A 123 2.55 4.40 4.04
N ASN A 124 1.36 4.10 4.55
CA ASN A 124 1.15 3.87 5.98
C ASN A 124 1.90 2.62 6.46
N ASN A 125 1.86 1.54 5.69
CA ASN A 125 2.58 0.30 6.02
C ASN A 125 4.10 0.50 5.95
N GLU A 126 4.61 1.29 5.00
CA GLU A 126 6.03 1.66 4.92
C GLU A 126 6.48 2.47 6.15
N THR A 127 5.64 3.41 6.61
CA THR A 127 5.92 4.15 7.86
C THR A 127 5.93 3.22 9.08
N GLN A 128 4.96 2.30 9.19
CA GLN A 128 4.91 1.31 10.26
C GLN A 128 6.13 0.37 10.23
N LEU A 129 6.56 -0.06 9.05
CA LEU A 129 7.75 -0.88 8.88
C LEU A 129 9.01 -0.12 9.33
N SER A 130 9.14 1.16 8.96
CA SER A 130 10.24 2.00 9.42
C SER A 130 10.27 2.12 10.95
N ASP A 131 9.11 2.34 11.58
CA ASP A 131 8.99 2.44 13.04
C ASP A 131 9.38 1.13 13.72
N LEU A 132 8.93 -0.02 13.19
CA LEU A 132 9.28 -1.35 13.72
C LEU A 132 10.78 -1.65 13.56
N ILE A 133 11.39 -1.23 12.45
CA ILE A 133 12.84 -1.37 12.23
C ILE A 133 13.62 -0.48 13.19
N GLU A 134 13.16 0.75 13.43
CA GLU A 134 13.75 1.63 14.45
C GLU A 134 13.61 1.04 15.86
N GLU A 135 12.46 0.48 16.20
CA GLU A 135 12.24 -0.21 17.48
C GLU A 135 13.20 -1.38 17.63
N LYS A 136 13.35 -2.22 16.60
CA LYS A 136 14.33 -3.32 16.57
C LYS A 136 15.75 -2.80 16.77
N LYS A 137 16.14 -1.71 16.09
CA LYS A 137 17.47 -1.11 16.23
C LYS A 137 17.70 -0.54 17.64
N ARG A 138 16.71 0.12 18.24
CA ARG A 138 16.79 0.62 19.64
C ARG A 138 16.89 -0.53 20.64
N LEU A 139 16.25 -1.65 20.36
CA LEU A 139 16.36 -2.86 21.17
C LEU A 139 17.79 -3.45 21.09
N TRP A 140 18.42 -3.43 19.91
CA TRP A 140 19.75 -4.01 19.64
C TRP A 140 20.97 -3.09 19.90
N MET A 141 20.84 -1.77 19.77
CA MET A 141 21.97 -0.82 19.91
C MET A 141 22.13 -0.21 21.30
N ASN A 142 21.06 -0.19 22.11
CA ASN A 142 21.19 0.04 23.55
C ASN A 142 21.48 -1.29 24.25
#